data_AF-A0AA36IGH4-F1
#
_entry.id   AF-A0AA36IGH4-F1
#
_cell.length_a   1.000
_cell.length_b   1.000
_cell.length_c   1.000
_cell.angle_alpha   90.00
_cell.angle_beta   90.00
_cell.angle_gamma   90.00
#
_symmetry.space_group_name_H-M   'P 1'
#
loop_
_entity.id
_entity.type
_entity.pdbx_description
1 polymer ?
#
loop_
_entity_poly.entity_id
_entity_poly.type
_entity_poly.pdbx_seq_one_letter_code
_entity_poly.pdbx_strand_id
1 'polypeptide(L)'
;LADPMIAQNEPPPWLDDLRHIKEHYVDMFHSMDILNVLPDQKAAVFRVVSRLPSRRELEVLLNDSCFEVQSDSQASLVGSKLESFEQLLSAMDGADAFGSRLCDLVSQQLAGLKDDSASP
;
A
#
# COMPACT_ATOMS: atom_id res chain seq x y z
N LEU A 1 5.52 27.15 -37.74
CA LEU A 1 5.26 25.76 -37.32
C LEU A 1 5.77 25.64 -35.91
N ALA A 2 4.89 25.44 -34.93
CA ALA A 2 5.28 25.31 -33.53
C ALA A 2 5.57 23.82 -33.24
N ASP A 3 6.72 23.57 -32.62
CA ASP A 3 7.16 22.26 -32.13
C ASP A 3 6.12 21.62 -31.20
N PRO A 4 5.83 20.31 -31.32
CA PRO A 4 5.24 19.58 -30.21
C PRO A 4 6.34 19.40 -29.16
N MET A 5 6.31 20.27 -28.15
CA MET A 5 7.05 20.06 -26.90
C MET A 5 6.74 18.64 -26.41
N ILE A 6 7.77 17.81 -26.38
CA ILE A 6 7.77 16.52 -25.71
C ILE A 6 7.41 16.84 -24.25
N ALA A 7 6.16 16.60 -23.88
CA ALA A 7 5.74 16.66 -22.49
C ALA A 7 6.65 15.68 -21.74
N GLN A 8 7.50 16.23 -20.88
CA GLN A 8 8.26 15.45 -19.93
C GLN A 8 7.21 14.77 -19.04
N ASN A 9 6.91 13.50 -19.34
CA ASN A 9 6.04 12.66 -18.52
C ASN A 9 6.79 12.33 -17.24
N GLU A 10 6.95 13.31 -16.37
CA GLU A 10 7.21 13.02 -14.97
C GLU A 10 5.99 12.26 -14.44
N PRO A 11 6.20 11.13 -13.76
CA PRO A 11 5.10 10.41 -13.15
C PRO A 11 4.34 11.38 -12.23
N PRO A 12 3.00 11.31 -12.19
CA PRO A 12 2.25 12.13 -11.25
C PRO A 12 2.75 11.89 -9.82
N PRO A 13 2.81 12.92 -8.95
CA PRO A 13 3.38 12.79 -7.60
C PRO A 13 2.72 11.67 -6.77
N TRP A 14 1.43 11.42 -6.98
CA TRP A 14 0.69 10.33 -6.31
C TRP A 14 1.14 8.92 -6.74
N LEU A 15 1.76 8.78 -7.93
CA LEU A 15 2.32 7.50 -8.36
C LEU A 15 3.58 7.18 -7.59
N ASP A 16 4.41 8.19 -7.30
CA ASP A 16 5.54 8.05 -6.41
C ASP A 16 5.08 7.77 -4.98
N ASP A 17 4.00 8.40 -4.51
CA ASP A 17 3.39 8.07 -3.20
C ASP A 17 2.99 6.59 -3.11
N LEU A 18 2.37 6.02 -4.16
CA LEU A 18 2.05 4.59 -4.21
C LEU A 18 3.28 3.69 -4.13
N ARG A 19 4.39 4.10 -4.76
CA ARG A 19 5.66 3.37 -4.69
C ARG A 19 6.26 3.45 -3.28
N HIS A 20 6.26 4.64 -2.68
CA HIS A 20 6.70 4.82 -1.30
C HIS A 20 5.84 4.02 -0.32
N ILE A 21 4.52 3.99 -0.49
CA ILE A 21 3.61 3.17 0.33
C ILE A 21 3.97 1.68 0.18
N LYS A 22 4.15 1.21 -1.07
CA LYS A 22 4.54 -0.18 -1.33
C LYS A 22 5.87 -0.55 -0.66
N GLU A 23 6.87 0.32 -0.73
CA GLU A 23 8.17 0.10 -0.12
C GLU A 23 8.10 0.15 1.41
N HIS A 24 7.39 1.13 1.96
CA HIS A 24 7.25 1.32 3.40
C HIS A 24 6.51 0.16 4.08
N TYR A 25 5.51 -0.41 3.41
CA TYR A 25 4.65 -1.46 3.95
C TYR A 25 4.97 -2.87 3.41
N VAL A 26 6.11 -3.07 2.77
CA VAL A 26 6.47 -4.33 2.07
C VAL A 26 6.37 -5.58 2.97
N ASP A 27 6.62 -5.43 4.27
CA ASP A 27 6.55 -6.52 5.26
C ASP A 27 5.14 -6.83 5.79
N MET A 28 4.14 -6.03 5.39
CA MET A 28 2.75 -6.15 5.85
C MET A 28 1.86 -6.93 4.89
N PHE A 29 2.19 -6.99 3.60
CA PHE A 29 1.44 -7.72 2.57
C PHE A 29 2.31 -8.77 1.86
N HIS A 30 1.69 -9.71 1.16
CA HIS A 30 2.39 -10.72 0.38
C HIS A 30 2.88 -10.12 -0.93
N SER A 31 2.01 -9.41 -1.62
CA SER A 31 2.35 -8.62 -2.80
C SER A 31 1.43 -7.39 -2.91
N MET A 32 1.93 -6.39 -3.62
CA MET A 32 1.16 -5.22 -4.02
C MET A 32 1.53 -4.88 -5.47
N ASP A 33 0.55 -4.89 -6.35
CA ASP A 33 0.72 -4.71 -7.79
C ASP A 33 -0.12 -3.51 -8.26
N ILE A 34 0.51 -2.54 -8.93
CA ILE A 34 -0.23 -1.46 -9.57
C ILE A 34 -0.82 -2.04 -10.87
N LEU A 35 -2.15 -2.09 -10.97
CA LEU A 35 -2.85 -2.68 -12.10
C LEU A 35 -3.11 -1.65 -13.20
N ASN A 36 -3.52 -0.45 -12.81
CA ASN A 36 -3.86 0.61 -13.74
C ASN A 36 -3.56 1.99 -13.16
N VAL A 37 -3.25 2.93 -14.05
CA VAL A 37 -2.99 4.34 -13.74
C VAL A 37 -3.99 5.13 -14.58
N LEU A 38 -4.75 6.02 -13.93
CA LEU A 38 -5.79 6.85 -14.53
C LEU A 38 -5.38 8.33 -14.41
N PRO A 39 -4.49 8.84 -15.28
CA PRO A 39 -3.92 10.19 -15.15
C PRO A 39 -5.00 11.28 -15.15
N ASP A 40 -5.98 11.16 -16.04
CA ASP A 40 -7.07 12.14 -16.19
C ASP A 40 -7.96 12.23 -14.94
N GLN A 41 -7.98 11.18 -14.13
CA GLN A 41 -8.77 11.09 -12.89
C GLN A 41 -7.92 11.26 -11.63
N LYS A 42 -6.59 11.47 -11.78
CA LYS A 42 -5.61 11.46 -10.68
C LYS A 42 -5.80 10.25 -9.75
N ALA A 43 -5.94 9.08 -10.36
CA ALA A 43 -6.25 7.87 -9.63
C ALA A 43 -5.40 6.69 -10.11
N ALA A 44 -5.21 5.71 -9.25
CA ALA A 44 -4.62 4.43 -9.62
C ALA A 44 -5.37 3.27 -9.00
N VAL A 45 -5.40 2.18 -9.74
CA VAL A 45 -5.94 0.91 -9.27
C VAL A 45 -4.76 0.00 -8.95
N PHE A 46 -4.73 -0.50 -7.72
CA PHE A 46 -3.74 -1.48 -7.30
C PHE A 46 -4.40 -2.66 -6.63
N ARG A 47 -3.72 -3.79 -6.65
CA ARG A 47 -4.10 -5.00 -5.91
C ARG A 47 -3.15 -5.19 -4.75
N VAL A 48 -3.71 -5.48 -3.59
CA VAL A 48 -2.95 -5.92 -2.41
C VAL A 48 -3.38 -7.35 -2.04
N VAL A 49 -2.40 -8.20 -1.76
CA VAL A 49 -2.61 -9.60 -1.36
C VAL A 49 -2.12 -9.78 0.07
N SER A 50 -2.99 -10.27 0.94
CA SER A 50 -2.69 -10.52 2.35
C SER A 50 -1.56 -11.54 2.55
N ARG A 51 -0.74 -11.32 3.59
CA ARG A 51 0.25 -12.31 4.06
C ARG A 51 -0.36 -13.46 4.83
N LEU A 52 -1.59 -13.30 5.33
CA LEU A 52 -2.27 -14.35 6.06
C LEU A 52 -2.50 -15.58 5.16
N PRO A 53 -2.67 -16.78 5.74
CA PRO A 53 -2.91 -18.01 4.98
C PRO A 53 -4.12 -17.94 4.05
N SER A 54 -5.10 -17.08 4.36
CA SER A 54 -6.27 -16.83 3.52
C SER A 54 -5.95 -16.22 2.16
N ARG A 55 -4.78 -15.59 2.01
CA ARG A 55 -4.35 -14.88 0.79
C ARG A 55 -5.43 -13.96 0.23
N ARG A 56 -6.15 -13.30 1.14
CA ARG A 56 -7.21 -12.35 0.78
C ARG A 56 -6.66 -11.29 -0.17
N GLU A 57 -7.35 -11.08 -1.28
CA GLU A 57 -7.01 -10.08 -2.29
C GLU A 57 -8.02 -8.94 -2.26
N LEU A 58 -7.52 -7.71 -2.30
CA LEU A 58 -8.30 -6.49 -2.50
C LEU A 58 -7.82 -5.76 -3.74
N GLU A 59 -8.76 -5.32 -4.59
CA GLU A 59 -8.51 -4.32 -5.63
C GLU A 59 -8.99 -2.97 -5.13
N VAL A 60 -8.10 -1.98 -5.17
CA VAL A 60 -8.30 -0.70 -4.49
C VAL A 60 -8.01 0.43 -5.47
N LEU A 61 -8.96 1.35 -5.57
CA LEU A 61 -8.80 2.62 -6.24
C LEU A 61 -8.25 3.64 -5.23
N LEU A 62 -7.03 4.09 -5.44
CA LEU A 62 -6.49 5.28 -4.78
C LEU A 62 -6.88 6.52 -5.59
N ASN A 63 -7.42 7.53 -4.92
CA ASN A 63 -7.58 8.88 -5.44
C ASN A 63 -7.15 9.90 -4.37
N ASP A 64 -7.23 11.20 -4.69
CA ASP A 64 -6.84 12.30 -3.80
C ASP A 64 -7.59 12.32 -2.44
N SER A 65 -8.68 11.56 -2.30
CA SER A 65 -9.54 11.59 -1.10
C SER A 65 -9.46 10.33 -0.24
N CYS A 66 -9.24 9.16 -0.83
CA CYS A 66 -9.36 7.88 -0.12
C CYS A 66 -8.78 6.68 -0.88
N PHE A 67 -8.73 5.56 -0.16
CA PHE A 67 -8.58 4.20 -0.68
C PHE A 67 -9.97 3.57 -0.77
N GLU A 68 -10.50 3.41 -1.98
CA GLU A 68 -11.80 2.81 -2.23
C GLU A 68 -11.67 1.37 -2.70
N VAL A 69 -12.26 0.42 -1.96
CA VAL A 69 -12.20 -1.00 -2.32
C VAL A 69 -13.19 -1.30 -3.45
N GLN A 70 -12.66 -1.61 -4.63
CA GLN A 70 -13.44 -1.95 -5.82
C GLN A 70 -13.80 -3.44 -5.86
N SER A 71 -12.89 -4.30 -5.38
CA SER A 71 -13.08 -5.75 -5.32
C SER A 71 -12.45 -6.33 -4.06
N ASP A 72 -13.07 -7.38 -3.53
CA ASP A 72 -12.60 -8.14 -2.38
C ASP A 72 -12.93 -9.62 -2.57
N SER A 73 -11.90 -10.46 -2.53
CA SER A 73 -12.02 -11.93 -2.61
C SER A 73 -12.94 -12.54 -1.55
N GLN A 74 -13.21 -11.82 -0.44
CA GLN A 74 -14.13 -12.22 0.62
C GLN A 74 -15.41 -11.35 0.69
N ALA A 75 -15.60 -10.44 -0.27
CA ALA A 75 -16.77 -9.60 -0.49
C ALA A 75 -17.26 -8.71 0.68
N SER A 76 -16.49 -8.57 1.76
CA SER A 76 -16.95 -7.83 2.96
C SER A 76 -16.55 -6.35 2.96
N LEU A 77 -15.59 -5.95 2.12
CA LEU A 77 -15.09 -4.57 2.10
C LEU A 77 -15.47 -3.78 0.84
N VAL A 78 -16.13 -4.39 -0.15
CA VAL A 78 -16.47 -3.72 -1.42
C VAL A 78 -17.27 -2.45 -1.18
N GLY A 79 -16.83 -1.33 -1.78
CA GLY A 79 -17.43 0.00 -1.62
C GLY A 79 -17.01 0.75 -0.37
N SER A 80 -16.15 0.16 0.48
CA SER A 80 -15.59 0.86 1.64
C SER A 80 -14.61 1.94 1.18
N LYS A 81 -14.67 3.10 1.83
CA LYS A 81 -13.74 4.21 1.65
C LYS A 81 -12.91 4.36 2.91
N LEU A 82 -11.61 4.22 2.77
CA LEU A 82 -10.65 4.25 3.87
C LEU A 82 -9.72 5.45 3.68
N GLU A 83 -9.39 6.12 4.77
CA GLU A 83 -8.64 7.38 4.74
C GLU A 83 -7.14 7.14 4.64
N SER A 84 -6.68 5.96 5.03
CA SER A 84 -5.26 5.63 5.10
C SER A 84 -4.96 4.19 4.70
N PHE A 85 -3.70 3.92 4.35
CA PHE A 85 -3.26 2.58 3.98
C PHE A 85 -3.25 1.63 5.19
N GLU A 86 -2.99 2.15 6.39
CA GLU A 86 -3.06 1.40 7.65
C GLU A 86 -4.49 0.96 7.95
N GLN A 87 -5.49 1.81 7.68
CA GLN A 87 -6.90 1.43 7.76
C GLN A 87 -7.23 0.31 6.76
N LEU A 88 -6.69 0.39 5.53
CA LEU A 88 -6.84 -0.66 4.53
C LEU A 88 -6.25 -2.00 5.00
N LEU A 89 -5.02 -1.99 5.51
CA LEU A 89 -4.37 -3.21 6.02
C LEU A 89 -5.12 -3.77 7.24
N SER A 90 -5.55 -2.91 8.16
CA SER A 90 -6.32 -3.31 9.34
C SER A 90 -7.69 -3.88 8.98
N ALA A 91 -8.37 -3.31 7.98
CA ALA A 91 -9.63 -3.84 7.47
C ALA A 91 -9.45 -5.18 6.75
N MET A 92 -8.35 -5.35 6.02
CA MET A 92 -8.02 -6.56 5.28
C MET A 92 -7.73 -7.76 6.20
N ASP A 93 -6.83 -7.58 7.17
CA ASP A 93 -6.25 -8.66 7.98
C ASP A 93 -6.76 -8.68 9.43
N GLY A 94 -7.50 -7.65 9.85
CA GLY A 94 -7.91 -7.43 11.23
C GLY A 94 -6.91 -6.57 11.99
N ALA A 95 -7.43 -5.67 12.83
CA ALA A 95 -6.62 -4.72 13.60
C ALA A 95 -5.60 -5.40 14.51
N ASP A 96 -5.94 -6.54 15.12
CA ASP A 96 -5.05 -7.29 16.01
C ASP A 96 -3.85 -7.89 15.26
N ALA A 97 -4.09 -8.45 14.06
CA ALA A 97 -3.03 -9.02 13.23
C ALA A 97 -2.08 -7.93 12.71
N PHE A 98 -2.65 -6.81 12.25
CA PHE A 98 -1.89 -5.63 11.84
C PHE A 98 -1.04 -5.06 12.99
N GLY A 99 -1.65 -4.84 14.15
CA GLY A 99 -0.97 -4.29 15.33
C GLY A 99 0.16 -5.19 15.83
N SER A 100 -0.09 -6.50 15.92
CA SER A 100 0.94 -7.47 16.33
C SER A 100 2.15 -7.43 15.39
N ARG A 101 1.90 -7.31 14.07
CA ARG A 101 2.97 -7.24 13.07
C ARG A 101 3.80 -5.96 13.17
N LEU A 102 3.15 -4.82 13.41
CA LEU A 102 3.87 -3.56 13.66
C LEU A 102 4.76 -3.69 14.90
N CYS A 103 4.24 -4.28 15.99
CA CYS A 103 5.02 -4.53 17.21
C CYS A 103 6.23 -5.43 16.95
N ASP A 104 6.07 -6.50 16.14
CA ASP A 104 7.16 -7.39 15.77
C ASP A 104 8.26 -6.66 14.98
N LEU A 105 7.87 -5.83 13.99
CA LEU A 105 8.82 -5.06 13.18
C LEU A 105 9.60 -4.05 14.03
N VAL A 106 8.92 -3.33 14.91
CA VAL A 106 9.56 -2.39 15.85
C VAL A 106 10.49 -3.13 16.79
N SER A 107 10.07 -4.30 17.31
CA SER A 107 10.91 -5.12 18.19
C SER A 107 12.16 -5.64 17.48
N GLN A 108 12.06 -6.04 16.21
CA GLN A 108 13.19 -6.47 15.39
C GLN A 108 14.18 -5.32 15.13
N GLN A 109 13.70 -4.12 14.83
CA GLN A 109 14.57 -2.94 14.68
C GLN A 109 15.29 -2.58 15.98
N LEU A 110 14.58 -2.62 17.12
CA LEU A 110 15.16 -2.37 18.44
C LEU A 110 16.20 -3.42 18.84
N ALA A 111 15.99 -4.68 18.45
CA ALA A 111 16.96 -5.75 18.68
C ALA A 111 18.23 -5.57 17.83
N GLY A 112 18.09 -5.19 16.55
CA GLY A 112 19.23 -4.91 15.68
C GLY A 112 20.11 -3.75 16.17
N LEU A 113 19.49 -2.69 16.71
CA LEU A 113 20.23 -1.56 17.31
C LEU A 113 21.02 -1.93 18.57
N LYS A 114 20.52 -2.91 19.35
CA LYS A 114 21.22 -3.42 20.54
C LYS A 114 22.45 -4.26 20.17
N ASP A 115 22.42 -4.97 19.05
CA ASP A 115 23.57 -5.76 18.57
C ASP A 115 24.67 -4.89 17.95
N ASP A 116 24.32 -3.81 17.23
CA ASP A 116 25.31 -2.86 16.70
C ASP A 116 26.03 -2.05 17.79
N SER A 117 25.45 -1.98 18.98
CA SER A 117 26.08 -1.37 20.17
C SER A 117 27.08 -2.31 20.86
N ALA A 118 27.21 -3.55 20.39
CA ALA A 118 28.00 -4.62 21.01
C ALA A 118 29.16 -5.11 20.12
N SER A 119 29.64 -4.29 19.18
CA SER A 119 30.93 -4.53 18.53
C SER A 119 32.06 -3.76 19.24
N PRO A 120 33.07 -4.45 19.81
CA PRO A 120 34.23 -3.84 20.47
C PRO A 120 35.22 -3.16 19.51
#